data_AF-A0A3E0HTI1-F1
#
_entry.id   AF-A0A3E0HTI1-F1
#
_cell.length_a   1.000
_cell.length_b   1.000
_cell.length_c   1.000
_cell.angle_alpha   90.00
_cell.angle_beta   90.00
_cell.angle_gamma   90.00
#
_symmetry.space_group_name_H-M   'P 1'
#
loop_
_entity.id
_entity.type
_entity.pdbx_description
1 polymer ?
#
loop_
_entity_poly.entity_id
_entity_poly.type
_entity_poly.pdbx_seq_one_letter_code
_entity_poly.pdbx_strand_id
1 'polypeptide(L)' 'MRPGCPFCDMLRSNLKRSGLPYRELDIWQDPDAAAAVRAAANGNETVPTVNVGSTWMVNPSIQQVLAAVQAEAPELLPQQ' A
#
# COMPACT_ATOMS: atom_id res chain seq x y z
N MET A 1 4.34 5.81 -1.72
CA MET A 1 4.48 6.53 -0.44
C MET A 1 5.12 7.88 -0.69
N ARG A 2 4.94 8.83 0.24
CA ARG A 2 5.59 10.15 0.21
C ARG A 2 6.34 10.39 1.51
N PRO A 3 7.62 10.82 1.48
CA PRO A 3 8.34 11.20 2.69
C PRO A 3 7.67 12.38 3.41
N GLY A 4 7.50 12.27 4.73
CA GLY A 4 6.85 13.30 5.57
C GLY A 4 5.32 13.24 5.63
N CYS A 5 4.70 12.19 5.09
CA CYS A 5 3.25 11.98 5.23
C CYS A 5 2.94 11.14 6.48
N PRO A 6 2.24 11.68 7.49
CA PRO A 6 1.97 10.97 8.75
C PRO A 6 1.15 9.69 8.55
N PHE A 7 0.22 9.68 7.58
CA PHE A 7 -0.56 8.50 7.24
C PHE A 7 0.28 7.39 6.58
N CYS A 8 1.25 7.76 5.74
CA CYS A 8 2.20 6.80 5.16
C CYS A 8 3.08 6.18 6.25
N ASP A 9 3.60 7.00 7.17
CA ASP A 9 4.43 6.52 8.29
C ASP A 9 3.64 5.57 9.21
N MET A 10 2.38 5.90 9.51
CA MET A 10 1.50 5.05 10.30
C MET A 10 1.24 3.70 9.62
N LEU A 11 0.86 3.71 8.33
CA LEU A 11 0.60 2.47 7.60
C LEU A 11 1.85 1.61 7.47
N ARG A 12 3.01 2.22 7.17
CA ARG A 12 4.30 1.55 7.13
C ARG A 12 4.63 0.86 8.46
N SER A 13 4.43 1.56 9.57
CA SER A 13 4.70 1.00 10.90
C SER A 13 3.81 -0.19 11.22
N ASN A 14 2.53 -0.11 10.83
CA ASN A 14 1.59 -1.23 10.98
C ASN A 14 1.95 -2.42 10.07
N LEU A 15 2.37 -2.17 8.82
CA LEU A 15 2.82 -3.23 7.91
C LEU A 15 4.05 -3.95 8.46
N LYS A 16 5.06 -3.20 8.94
CA LYS A 16 6.24 -3.79 9.61
C LYS A 16 5.85 -4.66 10.80
N ARG A 17 4.89 -4.20 11.62
CA ARG A 17 4.43 -4.95 12.79
C ARG A 17 3.63 -6.20 12.42
N SER A 18 2.92 -6.17 11.29
CA SER A 18 2.15 -7.31 10.81
C SER A 18 3.01 -8.46 10.29
N GLY A 19 4.30 -8.21 9.97
CA GLY A 19 5.19 -9.21 9.38
C GLY A 19 4.92 -9.51 7.91
N LEU A 20 3.97 -8.80 7.30
CA LEU A 20 3.70 -8.90 5.86
C LEU A 20 4.95 -8.50 5.06
N PRO A 21 5.35 -9.28 4.05
CA PRO A 21 6.30 -8.81 3.05
C PRO A 21 5.62 -7.74 2.19
N TYR A 22 6.22 -6.56 2.08
CA TYR A 22 5.70 -5.48 1.26
C TYR A 22 6.84 -4.69 0.61
N ARG A 23 6.57 -4.07 -0.54
CA ARG A 23 7.51 -3.20 -1.24
C ARG A 23 7.01 -1.76 -1.17
N GLU A 24 7.85 -0.87 -0.66
CA GLU A 24 7.58 0.57 -0.68
C GLU A 24 8.08 1.16 -2.01
N LEU A 25 7.20 1.85 -2.72
CA LEU A 25 7.55 2.66 -3.90
C LEU A 25 7.36 4.13 -3.56
N ASP A 26 8.39 4.94 -3.81
CA ASP A 26 8.34 6.39 -3.66
C ASP A 26 7.94 7.02 -5.00
N ILE A 27 6.75 7.61 -5.05
CA ILE A 27 6.21 8.20 -6.28
C ILE A 27 6.93 9.50 -6.68
N TRP A 28 7.75 10.08 -5.79
CA TRP A 28 8.56 11.26 -6.12
C TRP A 28 9.82 10.90 -6.91
N GLN A 29 10.32 9.69 -6.69
CA GLN A 29 11.51 9.16 -7.35
C GLN A 29 11.16 8.26 -8.54
N ASP A 30 9.98 7.64 -8.49
CA ASP A 30 9.52 6.68 -9.49
C ASP A 30 8.27 7.23 -10.21
N PRO A 31 8.43 7.78 -11.44
CA PRO A 31 7.32 8.33 -12.20
C PRO A 31 6.31 7.26 -12.64
N ASP A 32 6.73 6.01 -12.79
CA ASP A 32 5.83 4.88 -13.09
C ASP A 32 4.96 4.55 -11.87
N ALA A 33 5.54 4.58 -10.67
CA ALA A 33 4.77 4.44 -9.44
C ALA A 33 3.77 5.59 -9.26
N ALA A 34 4.14 6.82 -9.63
CA ALA A 34 3.21 7.96 -9.63
C ALA A 34 2.05 7.76 -10.62
N ALA A 35 2.35 7.26 -11.83
CA ALA A 35 1.33 6.94 -12.82
C ALA A 35 0.35 5.86 -12.32
N ALA A 36 0.86 4.82 -11.66
CA ALA A 36 0.04 3.77 -11.08
C ALA A 36 -0.87 4.29 -9.95
N VAL A 37 -0.35 5.16 -9.07
CA VAL A 37 -1.17 5.81 -8.03
C VAL A 37 -2.26 6.69 -8.65
N ARG A 38 -1.94 7.48 -9.68
CA ARG A 38 -2.95 8.29 -10.39
C ARG A 38 -4.02 7.42 -11.04
N ALA A 39 -3.66 6.30 -11.64
CA ALA A 39 -4.63 5.36 -12.21
C ALA A 39 -5.55 4.79 -11.13
N ALA A 40 -5.00 4.42 -9.98
CA ALA A 40 -5.73 3.85 -8.85
C ALA A 40 -6.63 4.85 -8.10
N ALA A 41 -6.18 6.10 -7.97
CA ALA A 41 -6.89 7.14 -7.22
C ALA A 41 -7.70 8.09 -8.11
N ASN A 42 -8.18 7.57 -9.25
CA ASN A 42 -9.10 8.26 -10.16
C ASN A 42 -8.54 9.63 -10.66
N GLY A 43 -7.24 9.66 -10.94
CA GLY A 43 -6.49 10.84 -11.37
C GLY A 43 -5.76 11.59 -10.25
N ASN A 44 -5.99 11.25 -8.98
CA ASN A 44 -5.37 11.94 -7.84
C ASN A 44 -4.04 11.29 -7.41
N GLU A 45 -3.17 12.08 -6.77
CA GLU A 45 -1.92 11.58 -6.18
C GLU A 45 -2.07 11.34 -4.67
N THR A 46 -3.22 10.78 -4.29
CA THR A 46 -3.56 10.53 -2.88
C THR A 46 -2.71 9.39 -2.34
N VAL A 47 -2.03 9.65 -1.22
CA VAL A 47 -1.20 8.68 -0.50
C VAL A 47 -1.64 8.59 0.96
N PRO A 48 -1.51 7.42 1.62
CA PRO A 48 -0.95 6.17 1.12
C PRO A 48 -1.89 5.44 0.14
N THR A 49 -1.36 4.96 -0.99
CA THR A 49 -2.07 4.05 -1.91
C THR A 49 -1.35 2.70 -1.87
N VAL A 50 -2.13 1.62 -1.78
CA VAL A 50 -1.63 0.23 -1.69
C VAL A 50 -2.23 -0.58 -2.82
N ASN A 51 -1.38 -1.36 -3.48
CA ASN A 51 -1.81 -2.39 -4.42
C ASN A 51 -1.56 -3.77 -3.80
N VAL A 52 -2.56 -4.64 -3.90
CA VAL A 52 -2.48 -6.05 -3.52
C VAL A 52 -3.08 -6.86 -4.66
N GLY A 53 -2.23 -7.57 -5.40
CA GLY A 53 -2.67 -8.31 -6.59
C GLY A 53 -3.37 -7.38 -7.59
N SER A 54 -4.63 -7.66 -7.88
CA SER A 54 -5.43 -6.84 -8.80
C SER A 54 -6.15 -5.68 -8.09
N THR A 55 -6.13 -5.66 -6.77
CA THR A 55 -6.86 -4.71 -5.94
C THR A 55 -6.02 -3.47 -5.63
N TRP A 56 -6.58 -2.29 -5.88
CA TRP A 56 -5.99 -1.00 -5.52
C TRP A 56 -6.82 -0.32 -4.43
N MET A 57 -6.15 0.20 -3.41
CA MET A 57 -6.78 0.84 -2.27
C MET A 57 -6.14 2.19 -2.00
N VAL A 58 -6.98 3.22 -1.87
CA VAL A 58 -6.56 4.60 -1.59
C VAL A 58 -6.82 4.91 -0.11
N ASN A 59 -5.78 5.31 0.60
CA ASN A 59 -5.75 5.54 2.05
C ASN A 59 -6.34 4.39 2.90
N PRO A 60 -5.94 3.11 2.68
CA PRO A 60 -6.49 2.01 3.46
C PRO A 60 -5.93 1.96 4.89
N SER A 61 -6.71 1.39 5.79
CA SER A 61 -6.24 0.92 7.09
C SER A 61 -5.49 -0.42 6.96
N ILE A 62 -4.68 -0.78 7.97
CA ILE A 62 -3.96 -2.07 7.98
C ILE A 62 -4.91 -3.27 7.89
N GLN A 63 -6.10 -3.19 8.50
CA GLN A 63 -7.08 -4.28 8.43
C GLN A 63 -7.62 -4.47 7.01
N GLN A 64 -7.83 -3.38 6.27
CA GLN A 64 -8.23 -3.47 4.86
C GLN A 64 -7.12 -4.07 4.00
N VAL A 65 -5.85 -3.71 4.26
CA VAL A 65 -4.72 -4.30 3.56
C VAL A 65 -4.62 -5.80 3.85
N LEU A 66 -4.70 -6.21 5.12
CA LEU A 66 -4.67 -7.63 5.49
C LEU A 66 -5.83 -8.42 4.87
N ALA A 67 -7.03 -7.86 4.85
CA ALA A 67 -8.19 -8.49 4.22
C ALA A 67 -8.01 -8.64 2.71
N ALA A 68 -7.46 -7.62 2.03
CA ALA A 68 -7.15 -7.69 0.61
C ALA A 68 -6.05 -8.73 0.34
N VAL A 69 -5.01 -8.79 1.17
CA VAL A 69 -3.95 -9.82 1.06
C VAL A 69 -4.54 -11.20 1.26
N GLN A 70 -5.42 -11.40 2.23
CA GLN A 70 -6.10 -12.68 2.46
C GLN A 70 -6.93 -13.13 1.25
N ALA A 71 -7.56 -12.19 0.53
CA ALA A 71 -8.38 -12.49 -0.64
C ALA A 71 -7.55 -12.73 -1.91
N GLU A 72 -6.51 -11.93 -2.13
CA GLU A 72 -5.76 -11.88 -3.40
C GLU A 72 -4.45 -12.66 -3.37
N ALA A 73 -3.79 -12.74 -2.21
CA ALA A 73 -2.46 -13.34 -2.04
C ALA A 73 -2.29 -13.93 -0.62
N PRO A 74 -3.12 -14.92 -0.25
CA PRO A 74 -3.09 -15.51 1.09
C PRO A 74 -1.73 -16.10 1.47
N GLU A 75 -0.91 -16.52 0.50
CA GLU A 75 0.44 -17.03 0.70
C GLU A 75 1.44 -16.00 1.26
N LEU A 76 1.13 -14.70 1.15
CA LEU A 76 1.97 -13.62 1.69
C LEU A 76 1.68 -13.35 3.17
N LEU A 77 0.60 -13.90 3.73
CA LEU A 77 0.33 -13.77 5.15
C LEU A 77 1.37 -14.55 5.94
N PRO A 78 2.01 -13.94 6.95
CA PRO A 78 2.93 -14.66 7.80
C PRO A 78 2.18 -15.82 8.47
N GLN A 79 2.72 -17.03 8.32
CA GLN A 79 2.27 -18.18 9.08
C GLN A 79 2.53 -17.87 10.56
N GLN A 80 1.46 -17.82 11.35
CA GLN A 80 1.48 -17.59 12.80
C GLN A 80 2.40 -18.57 13.51
#